data_AF-A0AAF0IPA7-F1
#
_entry.id   AF-A0AAF0IPA7-F1
#
_cell.length_a   1.000
_cell.length_b   1.000
_cell.length_c   1.000
_cell.angle_alpha   90.00
_cell.angle_beta   90.00
_cell.angle_gamma   90.00
#
_symmetry.space_group_name_H-M   'P 1'
#
loop_
_entity.id
_entity.type
_entity.pdbx_description
1 polymer ?
#
loop_
_entity_poly.entity_id
_entity_poly.type
_entity_poly.pdbx_seq_one_letter_code
_entity_poly.pdbx_strand_id
1 'polypeptide(L)'
;MSSAPRVVQCTAVPSAYLQEAHDRGDVRLTVWTPREDEAHLTTAPRDWLLEHAPGASALLVVLQNRVDADVLDRAGDSLRVVSTMSVGYDHIDLDACKQRNVRVGYTPGVLNEAVADTAVLLALMGTRHALPASRLVTDGRWPKTPMRPLTLTGPSLEGKTIGFVGFGAIAQSTVRRLASFRPRRVVYAASKPKPFDVHSAAFAPLLDDVLGTYVRAHGRLPFDVENVQDVGQVAAEADVLIVLANYVPSTHHIVNADVLQRMKKTATIVNVARGPLVDTDALVDALHRDAIAGVALDVIEGEPQITPEHPLLAPALADKVVLLPHVGSATTEARQSMANYATLNVLAALGLRPGSEKDTFCAELDLSK
;
A
#
# COMPACT_ATOMS: atom_id res chain seq x y z
N MET A 1 40.71 9.66 13.60
CA MET A 1 39.35 10.17 13.90
C MET A 1 38.39 9.02 13.66
N SER A 2 37.57 8.64 14.64
CA SER A 2 36.63 7.52 14.48
C SER A 2 35.74 7.77 13.26
N SER A 3 35.86 6.94 12.23
CA SER A 3 35.19 7.12 10.93
C SER A 3 33.78 6.53 10.96
N ALA A 4 32.97 6.92 11.95
CA ALA A 4 31.63 6.38 12.11
C ALA A 4 30.83 6.53 10.79
N PRO A 5 30.16 5.46 10.32
CA PRO A 5 29.41 5.48 9.06
C PRO A 5 28.35 6.58 9.09
N ARG A 6 28.15 7.23 7.95
CA ARG A 6 27.15 8.30 7.84
C ARG A 6 25.81 7.73 7.36
N VAL A 7 24.74 8.01 8.08
CA VAL A 7 23.37 7.62 7.72
C VAL A 7 22.62 8.88 7.31
N VAL A 8 22.04 8.88 6.12
CA VAL A 8 21.18 9.96 5.63
C VAL A 8 19.74 9.49 5.74
N GLN A 9 18.93 10.22 6.50
CA GLN A 9 17.55 9.91 6.78
C GLN A 9 16.65 10.99 6.17
N CYS A 10 15.87 10.61 5.15
CA CYS A 10 15.10 11.54 4.33
C CYS A 10 13.81 12.05 4.99
N THR A 11 13.47 11.59 6.18
CA THR A 11 12.34 12.09 6.98
C THR A 11 12.54 11.73 8.43
N ALA A 12 12.02 12.52 9.36
CA ALA A 12 11.82 12.05 10.73
C ALA A 12 10.96 10.77 10.71
N VAL A 13 11.35 9.77 11.50
CA VAL A 13 10.60 8.52 11.67
C VAL A 13 10.35 8.28 13.16
N PRO A 14 9.22 7.66 13.55
CA PRO A 14 8.96 7.33 14.95
C PRO A 14 9.79 6.10 15.34
N SER A 15 11.12 6.24 15.49
CA SER A 15 11.99 5.18 15.98
C SER A 15 13.25 5.77 16.59
N ALA A 16 13.63 5.27 17.78
CA ALA A 16 14.79 5.77 18.51
C ALA A 16 16.12 5.14 18.07
N TYR A 17 16.11 4.00 17.36
CA TYR A 17 17.31 3.19 17.14
C TYR A 17 18.48 3.94 16.47
N LEU A 18 18.20 4.75 15.43
CA LEU A 18 19.25 5.54 14.76
C LEU A 18 19.73 6.70 15.64
N GLN A 19 18.82 7.33 16.39
CA GLN A 19 19.19 8.41 17.32
C GLN A 19 20.05 7.86 18.46
N GLU A 20 19.66 6.74 19.06
CA GLU A 20 20.45 6.08 20.11
C GLU A 20 21.83 5.64 19.60
N ALA A 21 21.93 5.13 18.37
CA ALA A 21 23.21 4.79 17.74
C ALA A 21 24.05 6.06 17.48
N HIS A 22 23.42 7.17 17.12
CA HIS A 22 24.09 8.45 16.96
C HIS A 22 24.63 8.99 18.29
N ASP A 23 23.82 8.95 19.35
CA ASP A 23 24.18 9.43 20.68
C ASP A 23 25.35 8.64 21.30
N ARG A 24 25.47 7.34 20.95
CA ARG A 24 26.63 6.51 21.32
C ARG A 24 27.87 6.76 20.46
N GLY A 25 27.75 7.50 19.36
CA GLY A 25 28.83 7.73 18.40
C GLY A 25 29.07 6.57 17.43
N ASP A 26 28.15 5.59 17.36
CA ASP A 26 28.24 4.44 16.45
C ASP A 26 27.98 4.87 14.99
N VAL A 27 27.15 5.89 14.78
CA VAL A 27 26.83 6.46 13.46
C VAL A 27 26.83 7.99 13.48
N ARG A 28 27.07 8.60 12.33
CA ARG A 28 26.79 10.03 12.10
C ARG A 28 25.46 10.15 11.38
N LEU A 29 24.46 10.77 12.02
CA LEU A 29 23.12 10.87 11.47
C LEU A 29 22.89 12.25 10.84
N THR A 30 22.40 12.26 9.61
CA THR A 30 21.93 13.46 8.89
C THR A 30 20.45 13.28 8.61
N VAL A 31 19.60 14.01 9.33
CA VAL A 31 18.14 13.93 9.19
C VAL A 31 17.64 15.14 8.43
N TRP A 32 16.80 14.91 7.43
CA TRP A 32 16.04 15.99 6.82
C TRP A 32 14.94 16.46 7.77
N THR A 33 14.93 17.76 8.03
CA THR A 33 13.90 18.45 8.80
C THR A 33 13.41 19.63 7.95
N PRO A 34 12.11 19.73 7.67
CA PRO A 34 11.58 20.84 6.88
C PRO A 34 11.81 22.17 7.58
N ARG A 35 12.12 23.20 6.80
CA ARG A 35 12.05 24.60 7.27
C ARG A 35 10.59 25.03 7.39
N GLU A 36 10.35 26.17 8.04
CA GLU A 36 8.99 26.69 8.27
C GLU A 36 8.23 26.95 6.95
N ASP A 37 8.93 27.46 5.93
CA ASP A 37 8.42 27.67 4.57
C ASP A 37 8.26 26.37 3.76
N GLU A 38 8.86 25.28 4.23
CA GLU A 38 8.82 23.94 3.64
C GLU A 38 7.94 22.96 4.44
N ALA A 39 7.17 23.43 5.42
CA ALA A 39 6.39 22.57 6.32
C ALA A 39 5.36 21.66 5.62
N HIS A 40 5.02 21.98 4.37
CA HIS A 40 4.17 21.15 3.51
C HIS A 40 4.89 19.90 2.96
N LEU A 41 6.22 19.92 2.92
CA LEU A 41 7.02 18.75 2.62
C LEU A 41 7.06 17.87 3.86
N THR A 42 6.76 16.59 3.68
CA THR A 42 6.85 15.58 4.76
C THR A 42 8.10 14.71 4.61
N THR A 43 8.84 14.87 3.51
CA THR A 43 10.02 14.09 3.15
C THR A 43 11.02 14.96 2.38
N ALA A 44 12.30 14.59 2.41
CA ALA A 44 13.36 15.32 1.73
C ALA A 44 13.10 15.48 0.22
N PRO A 45 13.23 16.69 -0.34
CA PRO A 45 13.19 16.88 -1.79
C PRO A 45 14.41 16.23 -2.45
N ARG A 46 14.31 15.96 -3.76
CA ARG A 46 15.38 15.30 -4.52
C ARG A 46 16.71 16.02 -4.41
N ASP A 47 16.72 17.34 -4.52
CA ASP A 47 17.96 18.13 -4.49
C ASP A 47 18.67 18.00 -3.14
N TRP A 48 17.92 17.97 -2.04
CA TRP A 48 18.48 17.72 -0.71
C TRP A 48 19.11 16.33 -0.63
N LEU A 49 18.43 15.31 -1.15
CA LEU A 49 18.97 13.94 -1.19
C LEU A 49 20.26 13.87 -2.02
N LEU A 50 20.32 14.52 -3.19
CA LEU A 50 21.52 14.56 -4.03
C LEU A 50 22.69 15.30 -3.36
N GLU A 51 22.40 16.36 -2.60
CA GLU A 51 23.40 17.11 -1.83
C GLU A 51 23.97 16.29 -0.66
N HIS A 52 23.13 15.50 0.01
CA HIS A 52 23.49 14.81 1.25
C HIS A 52 23.87 13.33 1.06
N ALA A 53 23.60 12.73 -0.10
CA ALA A 53 24.03 11.38 -0.44
C ALA A 53 25.57 11.18 -0.44
N PRO A 54 26.43 12.10 -0.94
CA PRO A 54 27.85 11.82 -1.15
C PRO A 54 28.67 11.41 0.07
N GLY A 55 29.15 10.16 0.10
CA GLY A 55 29.87 9.60 1.24
C GLY A 55 28.96 9.00 2.33
N ALA A 56 27.67 8.85 2.07
CA ALA A 56 26.75 8.13 2.94
C ALA A 56 27.07 6.62 2.92
N SER A 57 26.96 5.99 4.08
CA SER A 57 27.03 4.53 4.23
C SER A 57 25.66 3.86 4.17
N ALA A 58 24.60 4.61 4.48
CA ALA A 58 23.22 4.15 4.38
C ALA A 58 22.28 5.30 4.04
N LEU A 59 21.24 5.00 3.26
CA LEU A 59 20.09 5.87 3.04
C LEU A 59 18.85 5.25 3.70
N LEU A 60 18.16 6.00 4.55
CA LEU A 60 16.80 5.69 4.99
C LEU A 60 15.83 6.58 4.23
N VAL A 61 14.97 5.95 3.43
CA VAL A 61 14.07 6.62 2.48
C VAL A 61 12.61 6.20 2.72
N VAL A 62 11.69 6.94 2.11
CA VAL A 62 10.25 6.60 1.99
C VAL A 62 9.83 6.62 0.52
N LEU A 63 8.59 6.22 0.25
CA LEU A 63 8.06 6.03 -1.11
C LEU A 63 8.16 7.27 -2.03
N GLN A 64 8.20 8.48 -1.45
CA GLN A 64 8.35 9.73 -2.21
C GLN A 64 9.79 9.99 -2.68
N ASN A 65 10.80 9.34 -2.08
CA ASN A 65 12.20 9.57 -2.43
C ASN A 65 12.64 8.60 -3.53
N ARG A 66 12.70 9.07 -4.78
CA ARG A 66 13.22 8.25 -5.89
C ARG A 66 14.73 8.04 -5.75
N VAL A 67 15.16 6.79 -5.62
CA VAL A 67 16.56 6.35 -5.56
C VAL A 67 16.92 5.68 -6.88
N ASP A 68 17.43 6.47 -7.81
CA ASP A 68 17.91 6.02 -9.13
C ASP A 68 19.44 5.98 -9.20
N ALA A 69 19.98 5.60 -10.37
CA ALA A 69 21.42 5.53 -10.60
C ALA A 69 22.17 6.82 -10.23
N ASP A 70 21.58 8.00 -10.45
CA ASP A 70 22.20 9.30 -10.11
C ASP A 70 22.37 9.46 -8.59
N VAL A 71 21.34 9.15 -7.79
CA VAL A 71 21.46 9.15 -6.32
C VAL A 71 22.53 8.16 -5.85
N LEU A 72 22.57 6.96 -6.43
CA LEU A 72 23.53 5.92 -6.08
C LEU A 72 24.97 6.30 -6.46
N ASP A 73 25.18 6.90 -7.63
CA ASP A 73 26.48 7.39 -8.10
C ASP A 73 26.99 8.55 -7.25
N ARG A 74 26.09 9.46 -6.87
CA ARG A 74 26.41 10.55 -5.94
C ARG A 74 26.82 10.01 -4.58
N ALA A 75 26.12 8.99 -4.05
CA ALA A 75 26.45 8.39 -2.77
C ALA A 75 27.86 7.78 -2.76
N GLY A 76 28.24 7.14 -3.87
CA GLY A 76 29.57 6.55 -4.08
C GLY A 76 29.79 5.22 -3.34
N ASP A 77 31.02 4.74 -3.39
CA ASP A 77 31.41 3.38 -2.95
C ASP A 77 31.23 3.12 -1.45
N SER A 78 30.97 4.15 -0.65
CA SER A 78 30.69 3.99 0.78
C SER A 78 29.30 3.42 1.06
N LEU A 79 28.36 3.55 0.11
CA LEU A 79 26.96 3.18 0.32
C LEU A 79 26.82 1.66 0.39
N ARG A 80 26.27 1.17 1.50
CA ARG A 80 26.05 -0.26 1.75
C ARG A 80 24.59 -0.67 1.66
N VAL A 81 23.67 0.24 1.98
CA VAL A 81 22.24 -0.07 2.05
C VAL A 81 21.35 1.12 1.71
N VAL A 82 20.26 0.83 1.01
CA VAL A 82 19.07 1.67 0.93
C VAL A 82 17.96 0.97 1.69
N SER A 83 17.49 1.55 2.79
CA SER A 83 16.41 1.00 3.60
C SER A 83 15.18 1.86 3.42
N THR A 84 14.10 1.30 2.88
CA THR A 84 12.84 2.02 2.69
C THR A 84 11.84 1.69 3.77
N MET A 85 11.19 2.71 4.34
CA MET A 85 10.03 2.55 5.21
C MET A 85 8.76 2.35 4.35
N SER A 86 8.76 1.27 3.56
CA SER A 86 7.65 0.89 2.68
C SER A 86 7.71 -0.60 2.32
N VAL A 87 6.59 -1.14 1.82
CA VAL A 87 6.54 -2.50 1.23
C VAL A 87 6.79 -2.48 -0.27
N GLY A 88 6.14 -1.57 -1.00
CA GLY A 88 6.51 -1.32 -2.39
C GLY A 88 7.85 -0.61 -2.47
N TYR A 89 8.61 -0.94 -3.51
CA TYR A 89 9.99 -0.51 -3.74
C TYR A 89 10.20 -0.03 -5.19
N ASP A 90 9.11 0.33 -5.87
CA ASP A 90 9.08 0.83 -7.24
C ASP A 90 9.82 2.18 -7.43
N HIS A 91 10.05 2.90 -6.33
CA HIS A 91 10.84 4.12 -6.25
C HIS A 91 12.36 3.88 -6.14
N ILE A 92 12.82 2.62 -6.09
CA ILE A 92 14.24 2.24 -5.98
C ILE A 92 14.65 1.45 -7.22
N ASP A 93 15.72 1.90 -7.89
CA ASP A 93 16.33 1.17 -8.99
C ASP A 93 17.13 -0.04 -8.47
N LEU A 94 16.46 -1.19 -8.41
CA LEU A 94 17.03 -2.43 -7.87
C LEU A 94 18.21 -2.95 -8.71
N ASP A 95 18.19 -2.75 -10.03
CA ASP A 95 19.28 -3.17 -10.91
C ASP A 95 20.52 -2.30 -10.67
N ALA A 96 20.35 -0.99 -10.51
CA ALA A 96 21.44 -0.09 -10.17
C ALA A 96 22.02 -0.38 -8.77
N CYS A 97 21.17 -0.72 -7.80
CA CYS A 97 21.60 -1.19 -6.47
C CYS A 97 22.43 -2.49 -6.58
N LYS A 98 21.94 -3.47 -7.33
CA LYS A 98 22.62 -4.76 -7.57
C LYS A 98 24.01 -4.56 -8.19
N GLN A 99 24.11 -3.72 -9.22
CA GLN A 99 25.39 -3.41 -9.89
C GLN A 99 26.43 -2.80 -8.94
N ARG A 100 25.98 -2.07 -7.91
CA ARG A 100 26.83 -1.38 -6.92
C ARG A 100 26.98 -2.16 -5.61
N ASN A 101 26.47 -3.39 -5.54
CA ASN A 101 26.42 -4.21 -4.32
C ASN A 101 25.75 -3.50 -3.13
N VAL A 102 24.77 -2.65 -3.41
CA VAL A 102 23.98 -1.94 -2.41
C VAL A 102 22.79 -2.81 -2.01
N ARG A 103 22.70 -3.15 -0.73
CA ARG A 103 21.60 -3.97 -0.18
C ARG A 103 20.31 -3.14 -0.09
N VAL A 104 19.15 -3.79 -0.15
CA VAL A 104 17.86 -3.09 -0.06
C VAL A 104 17.00 -3.68 1.06
N GLY A 105 16.74 -2.87 2.09
CA GLY A 105 15.84 -3.19 3.19
C GLY A 105 14.44 -2.62 2.99
N TYR A 106 13.41 -3.32 3.46
CA TYR A 106 12.00 -2.92 3.32
C TYR A 106 11.15 -3.41 4.52
N THR A 107 9.83 -3.14 4.54
CA THR A 107 8.98 -3.35 5.74
C THR A 107 7.77 -4.31 5.53
N PRO A 108 7.95 -5.56 5.06
CA PRO A 108 6.85 -6.51 4.86
C PRO A 108 6.21 -6.94 6.18
N GLY A 109 4.94 -7.35 6.14
CA GLY A 109 4.24 -7.98 7.27
C GLY A 109 3.69 -6.99 8.30
N VAL A 110 4.51 -6.02 8.72
CA VAL A 110 4.21 -5.11 9.86
C VAL A 110 3.10 -4.08 9.59
N LEU A 111 2.64 -3.94 8.35
CA LEU A 111 1.57 -3.03 7.95
C LEU A 111 0.33 -3.74 7.38
N ASN A 112 0.34 -5.08 7.32
CA ASN A 112 -0.70 -5.84 6.63
C ASN A 112 -2.09 -5.57 7.21
N GLU A 113 -2.18 -5.54 8.54
CA GLU A 113 -3.44 -5.33 9.25
C GLU A 113 -4.01 -3.93 9.01
N ALA A 114 -3.17 -2.89 9.09
CA ALA A 114 -3.59 -1.51 8.84
C ALA A 114 -4.08 -1.29 7.40
N VAL A 115 -3.36 -1.83 6.41
CA VAL A 115 -3.79 -1.73 5.00
C VAL A 115 -5.07 -2.53 4.75
N ALA A 116 -5.20 -3.71 5.38
CA ALA A 116 -6.42 -4.49 5.30
C ALA A 116 -7.62 -3.77 5.92
N ASP A 117 -7.44 -3.07 7.05
CA ASP A 117 -8.46 -2.21 7.65
C ASP A 117 -8.88 -1.10 6.69
N THR A 118 -7.91 -0.43 6.04
CA THR A 118 -8.20 0.63 5.06
C THR A 118 -8.94 0.10 3.83
N ALA A 119 -8.58 -1.09 3.33
CA ALA A 119 -9.30 -1.72 2.22
C ALA A 119 -10.76 -2.03 2.58
N VAL A 120 -11.02 -2.53 3.79
CA VAL A 120 -12.39 -2.79 4.28
C VAL A 120 -13.16 -1.49 4.50
N LEU A 121 -12.50 -0.47 5.07
CA LEU A 121 -13.07 0.87 5.22
C LEU A 121 -13.51 1.42 3.87
N LEU A 122 -12.65 1.40 2.85
CA LEU A 122 -12.96 1.88 1.50
C LEU A 122 -14.06 1.06 0.84
N ALA A 123 -14.05 -0.27 0.99
CA ALA A 123 -15.14 -1.12 0.50
C ALA A 123 -16.49 -0.73 1.12
N LEU A 124 -16.53 -0.44 2.43
CA LEU A 124 -17.72 0.05 3.12
C LEU A 124 -18.10 1.46 2.68
N MET A 125 -17.13 2.38 2.56
CA MET A 125 -17.39 3.75 2.13
C MET A 125 -17.97 3.81 0.73
N GLY A 126 -17.43 3.02 -0.20
CA GLY A 126 -17.91 2.93 -1.57
C GLY A 126 -19.29 2.28 -1.68
N THR A 127 -19.52 1.16 -0.98
CA THR A 127 -20.80 0.41 -1.06
C THR A 127 -21.93 1.06 -0.27
N ARG A 128 -21.63 1.94 0.70
CA ARG A 128 -22.63 2.57 1.58
C ARG A 128 -22.78 4.08 1.37
N HIS A 129 -22.17 4.63 0.32
CA HIS A 129 -22.21 6.07 0.01
C HIS A 129 -21.84 6.95 1.21
N ALA A 130 -20.82 6.55 1.98
CA ALA A 130 -20.50 7.18 3.26
C ALA A 130 -20.09 8.65 3.12
N LEU A 131 -19.29 9.00 2.11
CA LEU A 131 -18.88 10.40 1.87
C LEU A 131 -20.04 11.28 1.41
N PRO A 132 -20.85 10.89 0.40
CA PRO A 132 -22.06 11.64 0.07
C PRO A 132 -22.98 11.85 1.28
N ALA A 133 -23.15 10.84 2.13
CA ALA A 133 -23.92 10.96 3.37
C ALA A 133 -23.33 11.99 4.35
N SER A 134 -22.01 11.95 4.55
CA SER A 134 -21.30 12.90 5.43
C SER A 134 -21.35 14.34 4.90
N ARG A 135 -21.15 14.53 3.59
CA ARG A 135 -21.24 15.83 2.91
C ARG A 135 -22.64 16.41 3.02
N LEU A 136 -23.67 15.60 2.81
CA LEU A 136 -25.07 16.02 2.95
C LEU A 136 -25.37 16.65 4.32
N VAL A 137 -24.78 16.11 5.39
CA VAL A 137 -24.91 16.65 6.75
C VAL A 137 -24.11 17.94 6.91
N THR A 138 -22.84 17.93 6.54
CA THR A 138 -21.93 19.08 6.71
C THR A 138 -22.31 20.28 5.83
N ASP A 139 -22.94 20.03 4.68
CA ASP A 139 -23.53 21.05 3.79
C ASP A 139 -24.86 21.63 4.32
N GLY A 140 -25.36 21.17 5.47
CA GLY A 140 -26.65 21.59 6.04
C GLY A 140 -27.87 21.12 5.23
N ARG A 141 -27.72 20.11 4.35
CA ARG A 141 -28.79 19.59 3.49
C ARG A 141 -29.66 18.53 4.16
N TRP A 142 -29.32 18.10 5.38
CA TRP A 142 -30.04 17.06 6.10
C TRP A 142 -31.54 17.36 6.34
N PRO A 143 -31.97 18.57 6.75
CA PRO A 143 -33.40 18.85 6.92
C PRO A 143 -34.23 18.67 5.64
N LYS A 144 -33.60 18.83 4.47
CA LYS A 144 -34.24 18.65 3.15
C LYS A 144 -34.16 17.20 2.63
N THR A 145 -33.23 16.42 3.18
CA THR A 145 -33.01 15.01 2.83
C THR A 145 -33.04 14.14 4.09
N PRO A 146 -34.18 14.08 4.80
CA PRO A 146 -34.30 13.22 5.97
C PRO A 146 -34.22 11.74 5.57
N MET A 147 -34.18 10.87 6.57
CA MET A 147 -34.33 9.43 6.36
C MET A 147 -35.61 9.15 5.56
N ARG A 148 -35.45 8.55 4.38
CA ARG A 148 -36.52 7.98 3.54
C ARG A 148 -36.07 6.58 3.09
N PRO A 149 -36.98 5.69 2.68
CA PRO A 149 -36.64 4.30 2.37
C PRO A 149 -35.49 4.11 1.38
N LEU A 150 -35.28 5.05 0.46
CA LEU A 150 -34.26 4.95 -0.59
C LEU A 150 -33.11 5.97 -0.46
N THR A 151 -33.12 6.83 0.56
CA THR A 151 -32.08 7.86 0.74
C THR A 151 -30.70 7.20 0.86
N LEU A 152 -29.82 7.46 -0.10
CA LEU A 152 -28.42 6.98 -0.12
C LEU A 152 -28.28 5.46 0.06
N THR A 153 -29.24 4.69 -0.47
CA THR A 153 -29.18 3.24 -0.43
C THR A 153 -28.09 2.71 -1.35
N GLY A 154 -27.20 1.89 -0.80
CA GLY A 154 -26.15 1.18 -1.53
C GLY A 154 -26.16 -0.31 -1.19
N PRO A 155 -25.41 -1.13 -1.95
CA PRO A 155 -25.41 -2.58 -1.76
C PRO A 155 -24.81 -3.02 -0.43
N SER A 156 -25.33 -4.13 0.13
CA SER A 156 -24.65 -4.86 1.22
C SER A 156 -23.50 -5.70 0.66
N LEU A 157 -22.44 -5.89 1.46
CA LEU A 157 -21.37 -6.87 1.21
C LEU A 157 -21.84 -8.33 1.38
N GLU A 158 -22.96 -8.54 2.09
CA GLU A 158 -23.55 -9.86 2.26
C GLU A 158 -23.95 -10.48 0.92
N GLY A 159 -23.57 -11.76 0.75
CA GLY A 159 -23.85 -12.53 -0.45
C GLY A 159 -23.14 -12.02 -1.71
N LYS A 160 -22.18 -11.11 -1.58
CA LYS A 160 -21.41 -10.57 -2.71
C LYS A 160 -20.19 -11.41 -3.04
N THR A 161 -19.74 -11.30 -4.27
CA THR A 161 -18.45 -11.80 -4.73
C THR A 161 -17.39 -10.71 -4.55
N ILE A 162 -16.34 -11.02 -3.80
CA ILE A 162 -15.21 -10.11 -3.61
C ILE A 162 -14.07 -10.59 -4.51
N GLY A 163 -13.66 -9.73 -5.44
CA GLY A 163 -12.56 -9.99 -6.37
C GLY A 163 -11.25 -9.37 -5.88
N PHE A 164 -10.13 -10.06 -6.06
CA PHE A 164 -8.80 -9.54 -5.74
C PHE A 164 -7.87 -9.58 -6.95
N VAL A 165 -7.27 -8.43 -7.27
CA VAL A 165 -6.11 -8.34 -8.17
C VAL A 165 -4.87 -8.38 -7.29
N GLY A 166 -4.19 -9.53 -7.25
CA GLY A 166 -3.13 -9.83 -6.28
C GLY A 166 -3.69 -10.43 -4.97
N PHE A 167 -3.15 -11.58 -4.57
CA PHE A 167 -3.65 -12.35 -3.42
C PHE A 167 -2.54 -12.72 -2.42
N GLY A 168 -1.77 -11.70 -2.03
CA GLY A 168 -0.70 -11.82 -1.02
C GLY A 168 -1.21 -11.74 0.42
N ALA A 169 -0.29 -11.52 1.36
CA ALA A 169 -0.61 -11.48 2.79
C ALA A 169 -1.64 -10.39 3.16
N ILE A 170 -1.57 -9.20 2.55
CA ILE A 170 -2.55 -8.13 2.78
C ILE A 170 -3.95 -8.58 2.34
N ALA A 171 -4.08 -9.18 1.15
CA ALA A 171 -5.37 -9.66 0.64
C ALA A 171 -5.99 -10.72 1.57
N GLN A 172 -5.16 -11.62 2.10
CA GLN A 172 -5.60 -12.63 3.06
C GLN A 172 -6.05 -12.01 4.40
N SER A 173 -5.31 -11.02 4.93
CA SER A 173 -5.74 -10.22 6.09
C SER A 173 -7.04 -9.47 5.83
N THR A 174 -7.28 -9.00 4.60
CA THR A 174 -8.54 -8.36 4.17
C THR A 174 -9.69 -9.36 4.14
N VAL A 175 -9.50 -10.56 3.55
CA VAL A 175 -10.53 -11.61 3.52
C VAL A 175 -10.94 -12.03 4.92
N ARG A 176 -9.99 -12.13 5.87
CA ARG A 176 -10.29 -12.43 7.28
C ARG A 176 -11.30 -11.45 7.89
N ARG A 177 -11.12 -10.16 7.64
CA ARG A 177 -12.05 -9.10 8.11
C ARG A 177 -13.40 -9.17 7.39
N LEU A 178 -13.36 -9.43 6.08
CA LEU A 178 -14.56 -9.52 5.25
C LEU A 178 -15.40 -10.76 5.56
N ALA A 179 -14.83 -11.79 6.19
CA ALA A 179 -15.54 -13.04 6.48
C ALA A 179 -16.85 -12.82 7.28
N SER A 180 -16.83 -11.90 8.25
CA SER A 180 -17.99 -11.56 9.07
C SER A 180 -19.13 -10.90 8.28
N PHE A 181 -18.84 -10.34 7.11
CA PHE A 181 -19.83 -9.79 6.20
C PHE A 181 -20.51 -10.86 5.34
N ARG A 182 -20.13 -12.14 5.49
CA ARG A 182 -20.73 -13.30 4.80
C ARG A 182 -20.75 -13.11 3.28
N PRO A 183 -19.59 -12.90 2.64
CA PRO A 183 -19.51 -12.91 1.18
C PRO A 183 -19.97 -14.26 0.65
N ARG A 184 -20.53 -14.27 -0.55
CA ARG A 184 -20.88 -15.53 -1.23
C ARG A 184 -19.62 -16.30 -1.59
N ARG A 185 -18.62 -15.60 -2.14
CA ARG A 185 -17.32 -16.17 -2.51
C ARG A 185 -16.25 -15.09 -2.67
N VAL A 186 -15.00 -15.54 -2.69
CA VAL A 186 -13.80 -14.75 -2.99
C VAL A 186 -13.15 -15.32 -4.25
N VAL A 187 -12.82 -14.46 -5.20
CA VAL A 187 -12.09 -14.84 -6.41
C VAL A 187 -10.84 -13.98 -6.56
N TYR A 188 -9.76 -14.54 -7.06
CA TYR A 188 -8.51 -13.80 -7.21
C TYR A 188 -7.70 -14.25 -8.41
N ALA A 189 -6.88 -13.33 -8.91
CA ALA A 189 -5.85 -13.61 -9.90
C ALA A 189 -4.48 -13.13 -9.37
N ALA A 190 -3.44 -13.92 -9.62
CA ALA A 190 -2.07 -13.61 -9.21
C ALA A 190 -1.07 -14.08 -10.26
N SER A 191 0.05 -13.34 -10.42
CA SER A 191 1.10 -13.64 -11.41
C SER A 191 1.81 -14.98 -11.19
N LYS A 192 1.82 -15.49 -9.95
CA LYS A 192 2.26 -16.84 -9.60
C LYS A 192 1.06 -17.60 -9.05
N PRO A 193 0.14 -18.08 -9.92
CA PRO A 193 -1.11 -18.66 -9.47
C PRO A 193 -0.82 -19.91 -8.66
N LYS A 194 -1.40 -19.97 -7.47
CA LYS A 194 -1.48 -21.17 -6.64
C LYS A 194 -2.96 -21.44 -6.44
N PRO A 195 -3.47 -22.66 -6.72
CA PRO A 195 -4.82 -23.01 -6.30
C PRO A 195 -4.99 -22.78 -4.81
N PHE A 196 -6.18 -22.37 -4.39
CA PHE A 196 -6.46 -22.24 -2.96
C PHE A 196 -6.40 -23.63 -2.31
N ASP A 197 -5.57 -23.75 -1.28
CA ASP A 197 -5.45 -24.93 -0.44
C ASP A 197 -5.35 -24.47 1.01
N VAL A 198 -6.37 -24.81 1.79
CA VAL A 198 -6.48 -24.43 3.21
C VAL A 198 -5.34 -25.00 4.07
N HIS A 199 -4.60 -26.01 3.60
CA HIS A 199 -3.47 -26.58 4.32
C HIS A 199 -2.11 -26.02 3.87
N SER A 200 -2.09 -25.20 2.81
CA SER A 200 -0.85 -24.63 2.29
C SER A 200 -0.35 -23.48 3.14
N ALA A 201 0.96 -23.46 3.41
CA ALA A 201 1.62 -22.35 4.10
C ALA A 201 1.42 -20.99 3.42
N ALA A 202 1.12 -20.99 2.11
CA ALA A 202 0.82 -19.77 1.36
C ALA A 202 -0.44 -19.04 1.85
N PHE A 203 -1.37 -19.76 2.50
CA PHE A 203 -2.63 -19.22 3.03
C PHE A 203 -2.67 -19.18 4.57
N ALA A 204 -1.54 -19.41 5.24
CA ALA A 204 -1.48 -19.33 6.69
C ALA A 204 -1.98 -17.98 7.26
N PRO A 205 -1.66 -16.81 6.66
CA PRO A 205 -2.22 -15.53 7.11
C PRO A 205 -3.76 -15.47 7.09
N LEU A 206 -4.41 -16.13 6.12
CA LEU A 206 -5.88 -16.17 6.03
C LEU A 206 -6.51 -16.93 7.20
N LEU A 207 -5.79 -17.91 7.74
CA LEU A 207 -6.28 -18.85 8.74
C LEU A 207 -5.89 -18.48 10.16
N ASP A 208 -5.27 -17.33 10.34
CA ASP A 208 -5.00 -16.80 11.65
C ASP A 208 -6.32 -16.31 12.29
N ASP A 209 -6.55 -16.66 13.56
CA ASP A 209 -7.75 -16.34 14.36
C ASP A 209 -9.07 -17.11 14.01
N VAL A 210 -10.20 -16.42 13.89
CA VAL A 210 -11.57 -17.01 13.85
C VAL A 210 -11.76 -17.95 12.67
N LEU A 211 -11.22 -17.60 11.51
CA LEU A 211 -11.28 -18.47 10.32
C LEU A 211 -10.51 -19.78 10.55
N GLY A 212 -9.36 -19.73 11.22
CA GLY A 212 -8.62 -20.93 11.61
C GLY A 212 -9.42 -21.83 12.53
N THR A 213 -10.12 -21.25 13.52
CA THR A 213 -11.01 -22.01 14.41
C THR A 213 -12.16 -22.65 13.63
N TYR A 214 -12.78 -21.92 12.71
CA TYR A 214 -13.83 -22.44 11.85
C TYR A 214 -13.33 -23.61 10.98
N VAL A 215 -12.17 -23.45 10.33
CA VAL A 215 -11.57 -24.51 9.51
C VAL A 215 -11.22 -25.74 10.35
N ARG A 216 -10.69 -25.58 11.56
CA ARG A 216 -10.42 -26.72 12.45
C ARG A 216 -11.70 -27.47 12.83
N ALA A 217 -12.81 -26.76 13.00
CA ALA A 217 -14.10 -27.36 13.36
C ALA A 217 -14.84 -27.99 12.16
N HIS A 218 -14.70 -27.42 10.95
CA HIS A 218 -15.55 -27.75 9.80
C HIS A 218 -14.80 -28.31 8.59
N GLY A 219 -13.47 -28.26 8.58
CA GLY A 219 -12.62 -28.72 7.46
C GLY A 219 -12.68 -27.84 6.21
N ARG A 220 -13.32 -26.67 6.26
CA ARG A 220 -13.48 -25.74 5.13
C ARG A 220 -13.69 -24.31 5.61
N LEU A 221 -13.58 -23.33 4.70
CA LEU A 221 -14.00 -21.95 4.94
C LEU A 221 -15.54 -21.81 4.86
N PRO A 222 -16.10 -20.73 5.45
CA PRO A 222 -17.54 -20.47 5.37
C PRO A 222 -18.01 -19.96 3.99
N PHE A 223 -17.08 -19.71 3.07
CA PHE A 223 -17.29 -19.31 1.68
C PHE A 223 -16.16 -19.86 0.80
N ASP A 224 -16.38 -19.91 -0.51
CA ASP A 224 -15.40 -20.39 -1.46
C ASP A 224 -14.31 -19.33 -1.71
N VAL A 225 -13.07 -19.79 -1.88
CA VAL A 225 -11.92 -18.97 -2.28
C VAL A 225 -11.29 -19.62 -3.50
N GLU A 226 -11.28 -18.94 -4.64
CA GLU A 226 -10.92 -19.53 -5.92
C GLU A 226 -9.88 -18.68 -6.66
N ASN A 227 -8.85 -19.34 -7.17
CA ASN A 227 -7.91 -18.75 -8.11
C ASN A 227 -8.51 -18.90 -9.52
N VAL A 228 -8.78 -17.77 -10.17
CA VAL A 228 -9.36 -17.73 -11.52
C VAL A 228 -8.31 -17.41 -12.58
N GLN A 229 -8.64 -17.58 -13.85
CA GLN A 229 -7.67 -17.57 -14.94
C GLN A 229 -6.89 -16.24 -15.05
N ASP A 230 -7.61 -15.13 -14.96
CA ASP A 230 -7.04 -13.80 -15.16
C ASP A 230 -7.87 -12.70 -14.46
N VAL A 231 -7.35 -11.47 -14.50
CA VAL A 231 -8.00 -10.28 -13.92
C VAL A 231 -9.32 -9.96 -14.61
N GLY A 232 -9.47 -10.28 -15.90
CA GLY A 232 -10.74 -10.11 -16.62
C GLY A 232 -11.84 -10.99 -16.06
N GLN A 233 -11.53 -12.23 -15.67
CA GLN A 233 -12.47 -13.13 -14.99
C GLN A 233 -12.80 -12.62 -13.58
N VAL A 234 -11.80 -12.16 -12.81
CA VAL A 234 -12.05 -11.52 -11.50
C VAL A 234 -13.03 -10.37 -11.65
N ALA A 235 -12.79 -9.47 -12.61
CA ALA A 235 -13.60 -8.29 -12.85
C ALA A 235 -15.04 -8.63 -13.26
N ALA A 236 -15.25 -9.64 -14.11
CA ALA A 236 -16.58 -10.07 -14.53
C ALA A 236 -17.44 -10.60 -13.37
N GLU A 237 -16.82 -11.17 -12.36
CA GLU A 237 -17.49 -11.85 -11.26
C GLU A 237 -17.63 -10.96 -10.02
N ALA A 238 -16.71 -10.02 -9.81
CA ALA A 238 -16.65 -9.18 -8.63
C ALA A 238 -17.82 -8.19 -8.53
N ASP A 239 -18.42 -8.10 -7.35
CA ASP A 239 -19.25 -6.96 -6.94
C ASP A 239 -18.40 -5.89 -6.25
N VAL A 240 -17.31 -6.29 -5.61
CA VAL A 240 -16.26 -5.39 -5.11
C VAL A 240 -14.91 -5.91 -5.59
N LEU A 241 -14.19 -5.13 -6.39
CA LEU A 241 -12.86 -5.45 -6.89
C LEU A 241 -11.81 -4.72 -6.04
N ILE A 242 -10.97 -5.47 -5.32
CA ILE A 242 -9.92 -4.92 -4.45
C ILE A 242 -8.56 -5.13 -5.12
N VAL A 243 -7.84 -4.04 -5.39
CA VAL A 243 -6.52 -4.05 -6.01
C VAL A 243 -5.45 -4.06 -4.92
N LEU A 244 -4.70 -5.16 -4.86
CA LEU A 244 -3.63 -5.45 -3.88
C LEU A 244 -2.38 -6.06 -4.55
N ALA A 245 -2.24 -5.87 -5.87
CA ALA A 245 -1.09 -6.34 -6.63
C ALA A 245 0.13 -5.44 -6.38
N ASN A 246 1.32 -6.02 -6.47
CA ASN A 246 2.54 -5.23 -6.50
C ASN A 246 2.61 -4.47 -7.83
N TYR A 247 3.08 -3.23 -7.79
CA TYR A 247 3.38 -2.48 -8.99
C TYR A 247 4.77 -2.86 -9.52
N VAL A 248 4.77 -3.30 -10.77
CA VAL A 248 5.93 -3.58 -11.62
C VAL A 248 5.52 -3.23 -13.06
N PRO A 249 6.45 -3.08 -14.01
CA PRO A 249 6.10 -2.73 -15.39
C PRO A 249 5.02 -3.63 -16.02
N SER A 250 4.98 -4.93 -15.68
CA SER A 250 3.98 -5.86 -16.20
C SER A 250 2.60 -5.78 -15.53
N THR A 251 2.45 -5.04 -14.43
CA THR A 251 1.16 -4.78 -13.77
C THR A 251 0.69 -3.34 -13.93
N HIS A 252 1.44 -2.52 -14.66
CA HIS A 252 0.99 -1.17 -15.04
C HIS A 252 -0.32 -1.25 -15.82
N HIS A 253 -1.32 -0.50 -15.38
CA HIS A 253 -2.69 -0.51 -15.92
C HIS A 253 -3.29 -1.91 -16.02
N ILE A 254 -2.99 -2.80 -15.05
CA ILE A 254 -3.61 -4.12 -15.01
C ILE A 254 -5.14 -4.04 -14.88
N VAL A 255 -5.67 -2.95 -14.33
CA VAL A 255 -7.08 -2.57 -14.42
C VAL A 255 -7.21 -1.46 -15.48
N ASN A 256 -7.37 -1.87 -16.73
CA ASN A 256 -7.55 -1.00 -17.90
C ASN A 256 -9.02 -0.97 -18.38
N ALA A 257 -9.28 -0.29 -19.50
CA ALA A 257 -10.61 -0.20 -20.11
C ALA A 257 -11.29 -1.57 -20.36
N ASP A 258 -10.54 -2.59 -20.81
CA ASP A 258 -11.11 -3.93 -21.07
C ASP A 258 -11.55 -4.62 -19.78
N VAL A 259 -10.78 -4.47 -18.71
CA VAL A 259 -11.12 -4.99 -17.38
C VAL A 259 -12.34 -4.26 -16.83
N LEU A 260 -12.37 -2.93 -16.91
CA LEU A 260 -13.48 -2.09 -16.47
C LEU A 260 -14.77 -2.42 -17.22
N GLN A 261 -14.71 -2.66 -18.53
CA GLN A 261 -15.88 -3.01 -19.35
C GLN A 261 -16.50 -4.36 -18.95
N ARG A 262 -15.69 -5.29 -18.42
CA ARG A 262 -16.16 -6.60 -17.97
C ARG A 262 -16.88 -6.52 -16.62
N MET A 263 -16.65 -5.46 -15.84
CA MET A 263 -17.24 -5.32 -14.51
C MET A 263 -18.76 -5.17 -14.56
N LYS A 264 -19.40 -5.52 -13.46
CA LYS A 264 -20.83 -5.27 -13.28
C LYS A 264 -21.06 -3.77 -13.12
N LYS A 265 -22.16 -3.26 -13.69
CA LYS A 265 -22.61 -1.86 -13.47
C LYS A 265 -22.80 -1.49 -12.00
N THR A 266 -23.07 -2.48 -11.15
CA THR A 266 -23.24 -2.31 -9.70
C THR A 266 -21.94 -2.44 -8.91
N ALA A 267 -20.81 -2.71 -9.56
CA ALA A 267 -19.56 -3.02 -8.88
C ALA A 267 -18.85 -1.76 -8.37
N THR A 268 -18.08 -1.94 -7.30
CA THR A 268 -17.19 -0.91 -6.73
C THR A 268 -15.73 -1.36 -6.82
N ILE A 269 -14.84 -0.44 -7.19
CA ILE A 269 -13.39 -0.70 -7.16
C ILE A 269 -12.79 -0.10 -5.89
N VAL A 270 -11.91 -0.86 -5.25
CA VAL A 270 -11.07 -0.41 -4.13
C VAL A 270 -9.61 -0.55 -4.54
N ASN A 271 -8.81 0.52 -4.41
CA ASN A 271 -7.36 0.43 -4.63
C ASN A 271 -6.62 0.99 -3.42
N VAL A 272 -5.79 0.14 -2.79
CA VAL A 272 -4.90 0.50 -1.68
C VAL A 272 -3.45 0.08 -1.95
N ALA A 273 -3.14 -0.22 -3.21
CA ALA A 273 -1.82 -0.71 -3.62
C ALA A 273 -0.97 0.40 -4.23
N ARG A 274 -1.19 0.72 -5.50
CA ARG A 274 -0.52 1.80 -6.24
C ARG A 274 -1.47 2.39 -7.28
N GLY A 275 -1.37 3.70 -7.49
CA GLY A 275 -2.16 4.42 -8.49
C GLY A 275 -2.06 3.81 -9.89
N PRO A 276 -0.85 3.65 -10.45
CA PRO A 276 -0.65 3.17 -11.83
C PRO A 276 -1.03 1.70 -12.09
N LEU A 277 -1.62 0.99 -11.13
CA LEU A 277 -2.27 -0.30 -11.39
C LEU A 277 -3.64 -0.13 -12.08
N VAL A 278 -4.25 1.05 -11.94
CA VAL A 278 -5.54 1.40 -12.53
C VAL A 278 -5.30 2.54 -13.52
N ASP A 279 -5.75 2.34 -14.76
CA ASP A 279 -5.73 3.39 -15.79
C ASP A 279 -6.73 4.49 -15.40
N THR A 280 -6.23 5.68 -15.05
CA THR A 280 -7.06 6.79 -14.54
C THR A 280 -8.04 7.28 -15.61
N ASP A 281 -7.62 7.38 -16.87
CA ASP A 281 -8.45 7.89 -17.94
C ASP A 281 -9.58 6.91 -18.27
N ALA A 282 -9.25 5.62 -18.37
CA ALA A 282 -10.25 4.57 -18.57
C ALA A 282 -11.24 4.51 -17.38
N LEU A 283 -10.75 4.73 -16.16
CA LEU A 283 -11.59 4.74 -14.96
C LEU A 283 -12.59 5.91 -14.97
N VAL A 284 -12.11 7.11 -15.28
CA VAL A 284 -12.95 8.32 -15.40
C VAL A 284 -14.04 8.12 -16.46
N ASP A 285 -13.67 7.58 -17.63
CA ASP A 285 -14.60 7.24 -18.70
C ASP A 285 -15.67 6.24 -18.25
N ALA A 286 -15.27 5.17 -17.56
CA ALA A 286 -16.18 4.16 -17.03
C ALA A 286 -17.17 4.74 -16.01
N LEU A 287 -16.72 5.64 -15.15
CA LEU A 287 -17.55 6.33 -14.16
C LEU A 287 -18.56 7.28 -14.80
N HIS A 288 -18.15 8.03 -15.83
CA HIS A 288 -19.06 8.91 -16.58
C HIS A 288 -20.12 8.15 -17.36
N ARG A 289 -19.81 6.93 -17.83
CA ARG A 289 -20.74 6.07 -18.59
C ARG A 289 -21.58 5.14 -17.73
N ASP A 290 -21.50 5.25 -16.40
CA ASP A 290 -22.18 4.33 -15.45
C ASP A 290 -21.86 2.84 -15.72
N ALA A 291 -20.64 2.56 -16.18
CA ALA A 291 -20.16 1.20 -16.41
C ALA A 291 -19.86 0.46 -15.10
N ILE A 292 -19.57 1.22 -14.04
CA ILE A 292 -19.40 0.76 -12.65
C ILE A 292 -20.11 1.75 -11.71
N ALA A 293 -20.44 1.31 -10.49
CA ALA A 293 -21.21 2.11 -9.53
C ALA A 293 -20.37 3.22 -8.89
N GLY A 294 -19.08 2.97 -8.69
CA GLY A 294 -18.18 3.93 -8.07
C GLY A 294 -16.83 3.31 -7.70
N VAL A 295 -15.99 4.14 -7.08
CA VAL A 295 -14.65 3.77 -6.62
C VAL A 295 -14.35 4.34 -5.24
N ALA A 296 -13.49 3.64 -4.51
CA ALA A 296 -12.95 4.08 -3.24
C ALA A 296 -11.44 3.80 -3.21
N LEU A 297 -10.63 4.84 -3.40
CA LEU A 297 -9.20 4.71 -3.68
C LEU A 297 -8.40 5.40 -2.56
N ASP A 298 -7.38 4.71 -2.07
CA ASP A 298 -6.33 5.30 -1.23
C ASP A 298 -5.16 5.82 -2.08
N VAL A 299 -5.08 5.39 -3.33
CA VAL A 299 -3.99 5.68 -4.25
C VAL A 299 -4.50 5.95 -5.68
N ILE A 300 -3.96 6.98 -6.33
CA ILE A 300 -4.20 7.36 -7.73
C ILE A 300 -2.90 7.76 -8.44
N GLU A 301 -2.95 7.83 -9.77
CA GLU A 301 -1.79 8.26 -10.57
C GLU A 301 -1.49 9.74 -10.36
N GLY A 302 -0.20 10.10 -10.41
CA GLY A 302 0.25 11.48 -10.23
C GLY A 302 0.44 11.92 -8.78
N GLU A 303 0.18 11.05 -7.80
CA GLU A 303 0.44 11.36 -6.38
C GLU A 303 1.91 11.74 -6.12
N PRO A 304 2.16 12.71 -5.21
CA PRO A 304 1.18 13.48 -4.43
C PRO A 304 0.64 14.73 -5.14
N GLN A 305 1.00 14.98 -6.41
CA GLN A 305 0.70 16.21 -7.15
C GLN A 305 -0.72 16.22 -7.73
N ILE A 306 -1.70 16.01 -6.85
CA ILE A 306 -3.11 15.97 -7.18
C ILE A 306 -3.70 17.36 -6.92
N THR A 307 -4.16 18.03 -7.98
CA THR A 307 -4.82 19.34 -7.89
C THR A 307 -6.34 19.19 -7.88
N PRO A 308 -7.11 20.23 -7.50
CA PRO A 308 -8.57 20.21 -7.56
C PRO A 308 -9.15 19.93 -8.96
N GLU A 309 -8.37 20.15 -10.03
CA GLU A 309 -8.74 19.91 -11.42
C GLU A 309 -8.57 18.45 -11.86
N HIS A 310 -8.04 17.58 -10.99
CA HIS A 310 -7.88 16.16 -11.29
C HIS A 310 -9.24 15.55 -11.71
N PRO A 311 -9.33 14.76 -12.81
CA PRO A 311 -10.61 14.34 -13.38
C PRO A 311 -11.48 13.52 -12.42
N LEU A 312 -10.88 12.72 -11.53
CA LEU A 312 -11.61 12.00 -10.46
C LEU A 312 -12.23 12.92 -9.38
N LEU A 313 -11.82 14.18 -9.30
CA LEU A 313 -12.38 15.19 -8.39
C LEU A 313 -13.47 16.04 -9.05
N ALA A 314 -13.80 15.77 -10.31
CA ALA A 314 -14.84 16.51 -11.02
C ALA A 314 -16.17 16.47 -10.25
N PRO A 315 -16.91 17.61 -10.13
CA PRO A 315 -18.17 17.66 -9.38
C PRO A 315 -19.21 16.62 -9.82
N ALA A 316 -19.22 16.25 -11.11
CA ALA A 316 -20.12 15.23 -11.65
C ALA A 316 -19.86 13.81 -11.11
N LEU A 317 -18.67 13.55 -10.55
CA LEU A 317 -18.26 12.28 -9.97
C LEU A 317 -18.26 12.29 -8.44
N ALA A 318 -18.65 13.40 -7.81
CA ALA A 318 -18.55 13.59 -6.36
C ALA A 318 -19.29 12.53 -5.53
N ASP A 319 -20.35 11.92 -6.08
CA ASP A 319 -21.13 10.86 -5.43
C ASP A 319 -20.64 9.44 -5.72
N LYS A 320 -19.71 9.28 -6.66
CA LYS A 320 -19.17 7.98 -7.12
C LYS A 320 -17.73 7.74 -6.66
N VAL A 321 -17.02 8.77 -6.23
CA VAL A 321 -15.59 8.70 -5.93
C VAL A 321 -15.33 9.01 -4.46
N VAL A 322 -14.68 8.06 -3.78
CA VAL A 322 -14.04 8.26 -2.48
C VAL A 322 -12.52 8.25 -2.72
N LEU A 323 -11.81 9.28 -2.24
CA LEU A 323 -10.35 9.35 -2.28
C LEU A 323 -9.81 9.57 -0.87
N LEU A 324 -8.75 8.84 -0.52
CA LEU A 324 -7.92 9.07 0.64
C LEU A 324 -6.47 9.37 0.18
N PRO A 325 -5.67 10.12 0.96
CA PRO A 325 -4.34 10.56 0.53
C PRO A 325 -3.26 9.55 0.95
N HIS A 326 -3.32 8.31 0.45
CA HIS A 326 -2.32 7.27 0.69
C HIS A 326 -2.06 6.98 2.17
N VAL A 327 -3.15 6.72 2.91
CA VAL A 327 -3.16 6.50 4.36
C VAL A 327 -3.33 5.03 4.76
N GLY A 328 -3.17 4.09 3.82
CA GLY A 328 -3.35 2.66 4.05
C GLY A 328 -2.63 2.11 5.29
N SER A 329 -1.40 2.55 5.55
CA SER A 329 -0.61 2.13 6.73
C SER A 329 -0.63 3.13 7.89
N ALA A 330 -1.52 4.13 7.88
CA ALA A 330 -1.50 5.25 8.82
C ALA A 330 -2.12 4.94 10.19
N THR A 331 -1.70 3.84 10.81
CA THR A 331 -1.89 3.61 12.25
C THR A 331 -0.59 3.85 12.99
N THR A 332 -0.67 4.27 14.26
CA THR A 332 0.52 4.52 15.09
C THR A 332 1.39 3.27 15.18
N GLU A 333 0.77 2.10 15.36
CA GLU A 333 1.42 0.81 15.51
C GLU A 333 2.14 0.39 14.23
N ALA A 334 1.49 0.54 13.07
CA ALA A 334 2.10 0.19 11.78
C ALA A 334 3.27 1.14 11.47
N ARG A 335 3.08 2.46 11.63
CA ARG A 335 4.15 3.44 11.40
C ARG A 335 5.34 3.24 12.34
N GLN A 336 5.10 2.96 13.62
CA GLN A 336 6.16 2.62 14.58
C GLN A 336 6.92 1.35 14.18
N SER A 337 6.20 0.30 13.78
CA SER A 337 6.80 -0.98 13.39
C SER A 337 7.60 -0.88 12.09
N MET A 338 7.08 -0.16 11.10
CA MET A 338 7.78 0.12 9.85
C MET A 338 9.05 0.95 10.09
N ALA A 339 8.98 1.98 10.94
CA ALA A 339 10.15 2.78 11.29
C ALA A 339 11.22 1.94 11.99
N ASN A 340 10.81 1.08 12.93
CA ASN A 340 11.71 0.13 13.59
C ASN A 340 12.36 -0.83 12.58
N TYR A 341 11.61 -1.42 11.64
CA TYR A 341 12.19 -2.26 10.59
C TYR A 341 13.21 -1.48 9.73
N ALA A 342 12.84 -0.31 9.24
CA ALA A 342 13.69 0.48 8.35
C ALA A 342 15.02 0.88 9.03
N THR A 343 14.96 1.36 10.27
CA THR A 343 16.14 1.70 11.08
C THR A 343 16.99 0.48 11.44
N LEU A 344 16.38 -0.64 11.83
CA LEU A 344 17.10 -1.87 12.16
C LEU A 344 17.76 -2.50 10.93
N ASN A 345 17.15 -2.42 9.74
CA ASN A 345 17.79 -2.82 8.49
C ASN A 345 19.03 -1.96 8.18
N VAL A 346 18.97 -0.64 8.43
CA VAL A 346 20.15 0.24 8.31
C VAL A 346 21.25 -0.23 9.26
N LEU A 347 20.94 -0.40 10.54
CA LEU A 347 21.93 -0.81 11.54
C LEU A 347 22.49 -2.21 11.24
N ALA A 348 21.67 -3.14 10.78
CA ALA A 348 22.11 -4.48 10.37
C ALA A 348 23.11 -4.44 9.21
N ALA A 349 22.90 -3.58 8.20
CA ALA A 349 23.84 -3.43 7.10
C ALA A 349 25.20 -2.87 7.53
N LEU A 350 25.23 -2.15 8.65
CA LEU A 350 26.42 -1.54 9.22
C LEU A 350 27.07 -2.42 10.31
N GLY A 351 26.45 -3.55 10.68
CA GLY A 351 26.87 -4.42 11.79
C GLY A 351 26.69 -3.83 13.18
N LEU A 352 25.71 -2.94 13.31
CA LEU A 352 25.42 -2.14 14.49
C LEU A 352 24.02 -2.44 15.07
N ARG A 353 23.33 -3.49 14.59
CA ARG A 353 22.01 -3.84 15.13
C ARG A 353 22.14 -4.25 16.61
N PRO A 354 21.29 -3.73 17.52
CA PRO A 354 21.32 -4.13 18.92
C PRO A 354 21.04 -5.63 19.12
N GLY A 355 21.68 -6.24 20.12
CA GLY A 355 21.49 -7.66 20.47
C GLY A 355 22.46 -8.62 19.77
N SER A 356 22.09 -9.91 19.73
CA SER A 356 22.93 -10.99 19.18
C SER A 356 22.91 -11.06 17.65
N GLU A 357 21.95 -10.40 16.99
CA GLU A 357 21.73 -10.43 15.55
C GLU A 357 22.29 -9.19 14.84
N LYS A 358 23.59 -8.91 15.03
CA LYS A 358 24.21 -7.64 14.61
C LYS A 358 24.10 -7.33 13.11
N ASP A 359 24.07 -8.35 12.26
CA ASP A 359 24.07 -8.23 10.79
C ASP A 359 22.77 -8.73 10.13
N THR A 360 21.79 -9.17 10.92
CA THR A 360 20.54 -9.76 10.41
C THR A 360 19.55 -8.66 10.07
N PHE A 361 19.00 -8.66 8.86
CA PHE A 361 17.94 -7.72 8.48
C PHE A 361 16.61 -8.14 9.09
N CYS A 362 15.76 -7.17 9.40
CA CYS A 362 14.34 -7.46 9.64
C CYS A 362 13.69 -7.97 8.35
N ALA A 363 14.01 -7.33 7.22
CA ALA A 363 13.68 -7.85 5.90
C ALA A 363 14.58 -7.22 4.81
N GLU A 364 15.08 -8.07 3.93
CA GLU A 364 15.95 -7.70 2.80
C GLU A 364 15.36 -8.24 1.49
N LEU A 365 15.49 -7.45 0.42
CA LEU A 365 15.17 -7.93 -0.93
C LEU A 365 16.30 -8.82 -1.46
N ASP A 366 15.94 -9.97 -2.01
CA ASP A 366 16.87 -10.85 -2.70
C ASP A 366 17.11 -10.34 -4.12
N LEU A 367 18.20 -9.58 -4.29
CA LEU A 367 18.62 -9.04 -5.59
C LEU A 367 19.41 -10.06 -6.44
N SER A 368 19.59 -11.31 -5.99
CA SER A 368 20.33 -12.33 -6.75
C SER A 368 19.51 -12.93 -7.88
N LYS A 369 18.18 -12.90 -7.74
CA LYS A 369 17.20 -13.26 -8.77
C LYS A 369 17.06 -12.16 -9.80
#